data_AF-A0A8T1QFP4-F1
#
_entry.id   AF-A0A8T1QFP4-F1
#
_cell.length_a   1.000
_cell.length_b   1.000
_cell.length_c   1.000
_cell.angle_alpha   90.00
_cell.angle_beta   90.00
_cell.angle_gamma   90.00
#
_symmetry.space_group_name_H-M   'P 1'
#
loop_
_entity.id
_entity.type
_entity.pdbx_description
1 polymer ?
#
loop_
_entity_poly.entity_id
_entity_poly.type
_entity_poly.pdbx_seq_one_letter_code
_entity_poly.pdbx_strand_id
1 'polypeptide(L)'
;MSPQMIGRRDGMRNTAHSLPKSRVTIGVAIGVGILFGCIFAFLFPHGLFLPTASNTHHLSRSDNAQVGSASCESSERVNMLKSEFVAASEKNAELKKQIRELTEKVRLAEQRKDQAQKQVLVLGKQQKAGGFGTVKGLRTNPTVVPDGSVNTRLAEILEKVAVERELIVALANSNVKDMLEVWFTNIKRVGIPNYLVVALDEEISRFCKSKDVPVYKRDPDEGIDSVARTGGNHAVSGLKFRILREFLQLGYSVLLSDVDIVYLQNPFPYLYRDSDVESMTDGHDNGTAYGYNDVFDESAMGWARYAHTMRMWVYNSGFFYIRPTIPSIELLDRVASRLSREPNSWDQAVFNEELFFPSHPGYDGLHAARRTMDFYLFMNSKVLFKTVRRDAKLSKLKPVIVHVNYHPDKLPRMKAIVEFYVRGKQDALEPFPNGSNW
;
A
#
# COMPACT_ATOMS: atom_id res chain seq x y z
N MET A 1 3.98 25.35 -58.75
CA MET A 1 3.83 26.82 -58.75
C MET A 1 3.55 27.28 -57.33
N SER A 2 4.56 27.76 -56.63
CA SER A 2 4.36 28.72 -55.53
C SER A 2 4.09 30.09 -56.13
N PRO A 3 3.46 31.00 -55.37
CA PRO A 3 4.28 32.11 -54.90
C PRO A 3 4.02 32.53 -53.43
N GLN A 4 5.10 33.02 -52.83
CA GLN A 4 5.18 33.79 -51.59
C GLN A 4 4.68 35.24 -51.81
N MET A 5 4.27 35.93 -50.73
CA MET A 5 4.82 37.23 -50.26
C MET A 5 4.05 37.70 -49.01
N ILE A 6 4.71 37.83 -47.85
CA ILE A 6 5.35 39.04 -47.26
C ILE A 6 4.36 40.02 -46.63
N GLY A 7 4.54 40.29 -45.32
CA GLY A 7 3.92 41.39 -44.60
C GLY A 7 4.47 41.52 -43.17
N ARG A 8 5.49 42.35 -43.00
CA ARG A 8 6.20 42.72 -41.76
C ARG A 8 5.65 44.07 -41.28
N ARG A 9 5.40 44.28 -39.98
CA ARG A 9 5.56 45.60 -39.33
C ARG A 9 5.65 45.54 -37.80
N ASP A 10 6.63 46.30 -37.33
CA ASP A 10 6.99 46.72 -35.96
C ASP A 10 5.79 47.39 -35.23
N GLY A 11 5.72 47.60 -33.92
CA GLY A 11 6.64 47.48 -32.78
C GLY A 11 6.05 48.33 -31.65
N MET A 12 6.29 48.02 -30.37
CA MET A 12 6.21 49.04 -29.30
C MET A 12 7.05 48.66 -28.09
N ARG A 13 8.05 49.52 -27.82
CA ARG A 13 8.83 49.60 -26.58
C ARG A 13 7.92 50.04 -25.44
N ASN A 14 8.12 49.48 -24.24
CA ASN A 14 7.95 50.22 -22.99
C ASN A 14 9.06 49.84 -22.01
N THR A 15 9.91 50.82 -21.73
CA THR A 15 10.91 50.86 -20.67
C THR A 15 10.25 51.20 -19.34
N ALA A 16 10.51 50.41 -18.30
CA ALA A 16 10.29 50.82 -16.91
C ALA A 16 11.48 50.35 -16.06
N HIS A 17 12.25 51.32 -15.58
CA HIS A 17 13.30 51.15 -14.59
C HIS A 17 12.71 50.67 -13.25
N SER A 18 13.34 49.70 -12.59
CA SER A 18 13.21 49.55 -11.13
C SER A 18 14.53 49.08 -10.50
N LEU A 19 14.99 49.88 -9.53
CA LEU A 19 16.19 49.70 -8.72
C LEU A 19 16.03 48.59 -7.66
N PRO A 20 17.12 47.93 -7.21
CA PRO A 20 17.04 46.77 -6.33
C PRO A 20 16.91 47.16 -4.85
N LYS A 21 15.70 47.01 -4.28
CA LYS A 21 15.36 47.19 -2.84
C LYS A 21 15.82 46.03 -1.93
N SER A 22 17.03 45.49 -2.12
CA SER A 22 17.49 44.33 -1.33
C SER A 22 18.61 44.62 -0.33
N ARG A 23 19.44 45.65 -0.55
CA ARG A 23 20.62 45.90 0.31
C ARG A 23 20.35 46.81 1.52
N VAL A 24 19.33 47.67 1.44
CA VAL A 24 18.99 48.63 2.51
C VAL A 24 18.31 47.94 3.70
N THR A 25 17.47 46.93 3.44
CA THR A 25 16.70 46.20 4.47
C THR A 25 17.58 45.31 5.35
N ILE A 26 18.67 44.76 4.80
CA ILE A 26 19.63 43.93 5.56
C ILE A 26 20.47 44.79 6.51
N GLY A 27 20.88 46.00 6.06
CA GLY A 27 21.64 46.93 6.91
C GLY A 27 20.87 47.42 8.13
N VAL A 28 19.56 47.66 7.98
CA VAL A 28 18.70 48.09 9.09
C VAL A 28 18.50 46.96 10.12
N ALA A 29 18.32 45.72 9.68
CA ALA A 29 18.14 44.57 10.57
C ALA A 29 19.40 44.27 11.41
N ILE A 30 20.59 44.41 10.81
CA ILE A 30 21.87 44.21 11.52
C ILE A 30 22.08 45.33 12.55
N GLY A 31 21.76 46.59 12.22
CA GLY A 31 21.86 47.71 13.14
C GLY A 31 20.95 47.56 14.37
N VAL A 32 19.71 47.10 14.18
CA VAL A 32 18.77 46.83 15.28
C VAL A 32 19.26 45.68 16.18
N GLY A 33 19.81 44.61 15.59
CA GLY A 33 20.34 43.48 16.35
C GLY A 33 21.53 43.85 17.24
N ILE A 34 22.44 44.69 16.74
CA ILE A 34 23.59 45.18 17.52
C ILE A 34 23.13 46.07 18.67
N LEU A 35 22.14 46.96 18.43
CA LEU A 35 21.61 47.83 19.48
C LEU A 35 20.95 47.03 20.62
N PHE A 36 20.15 46.02 20.30
CA PHE A 36 19.54 45.13 21.31
C PHE A 36 20.59 44.29 22.05
N GLY A 37 21.63 43.82 21.37
CA GLY A 37 22.75 43.11 22.00
C GLY A 37 23.51 43.96 23.02
N CYS A 38 23.76 45.23 22.70
CA CYS A 38 24.42 46.17 23.61
C CYS A 38 23.55 46.51 24.84
N ILE A 39 22.23 46.65 24.66
CA ILE A 39 21.29 46.90 25.77
C ILE A 39 21.25 45.70 26.72
N PHE A 40 21.22 44.46 26.20
CA PHE A 40 21.25 43.25 27.03
C PHE A 40 22.58 43.08 27.78
N ALA A 41 23.71 43.41 27.14
CA ALA A 41 25.03 43.34 27.79
C ALA A 41 25.20 44.38 28.90
N PHE A 42 24.56 45.55 28.78
CA PHE A 42 24.61 46.60 29.81
C PHE A 42 23.66 46.33 30.99
N LEU A 43 22.49 45.75 30.73
CA LEU A 43 21.48 45.47 31.77
C LEU A 43 21.71 44.12 32.49
N PHE A 44 22.43 43.18 31.89
CA PHE A 44 22.69 41.84 32.46
C PHE A 44 24.17 41.44 32.37
N PRO A 45 25.09 42.15 33.05
CA PRO A 45 26.54 41.91 32.95
C PRO A 45 27.01 40.54 33.48
N HIS A 46 26.13 39.78 34.15
CA HIS A 46 26.42 38.45 34.70
C HIS A 46 25.54 37.32 34.13
N GLY A 47 24.82 37.57 33.02
CA GLY A 47 23.98 36.58 32.37
C GLY A 47 22.65 36.28 33.10
N LEU A 48 21.70 35.66 32.39
CA LEU A 48 20.32 35.43 32.85
C LEU A 48 20.09 34.07 33.53
N PHE A 49 21.14 33.25 33.69
CA PHE A 49 21.05 31.94 34.34
C PHE A 49 22.33 31.66 35.14
N LEU A 50 22.22 31.61 36.47
CA LEU A 50 23.28 31.07 37.33
C LEU A 50 23.19 29.53 37.38
N PRO A 51 24.32 28.80 37.32
CA PRO A 51 24.35 27.36 37.53
C PRO A 51 24.31 27.04 39.03
N THR A 52 23.50 26.05 39.39
CA THR A 52 23.44 25.49 40.76
C THR A 52 24.67 24.63 41.00
N ALA A 53 25.53 25.05 41.95
CA ALA A 53 26.64 24.24 42.43
C ALA A 53 26.14 23.26 43.52
N SER A 54 26.38 21.97 43.30
CA SER A 54 26.29 20.92 44.30
C SER A 54 27.40 21.09 45.35
N ASN A 55 27.08 21.03 46.65
CA ASN A 55 28.07 20.63 47.66
C ASN A 55 27.42 20.06 48.94
N THR A 56 27.66 18.76 49.11
CA THR A 56 28.15 18.06 50.32
C THR A 56 27.76 18.59 51.70
N HIS A 57 27.00 17.74 52.41
CA HIS A 57 26.81 17.77 53.85
C HIS A 57 28.12 17.55 54.62
N HIS A 58 28.40 18.43 55.59
CA HIS A 58 29.25 18.13 56.74
C HIS A 58 28.62 18.74 58.00
N LEU A 59 28.49 17.91 59.04
CA LEU A 59 28.03 18.27 60.38
C LEU A 59 29.06 19.14 61.11
N SER A 60 28.60 20.17 61.83
CA SER A 60 29.20 20.55 63.12
C SER A 60 28.22 21.31 64.05
N ARG A 61 28.35 20.92 65.31
CA ARG A 61 27.67 21.20 66.59
C ARG A 61 27.66 22.67 67.08
N SER A 62 26.57 23.02 67.78
CA SER A 62 26.33 24.02 68.85
C SER A 62 26.91 25.45 68.78
N ASP A 63 26.10 26.49 68.96
CA ASP A 63 25.76 27.06 70.28
C ASP A 63 24.78 28.26 70.19
N ASN A 64 24.14 28.51 71.34
CA ASN A 64 23.05 29.46 71.63
C ASN A 64 23.26 30.92 71.18
N ALA A 65 22.21 31.53 70.62
CA ALA A 65 21.89 32.94 70.84
C ALA A 65 20.42 33.28 70.51
N GLN A 66 19.69 33.71 71.54
CA GLN A 66 18.54 34.62 71.55
C GLN A 66 17.54 34.58 70.37
N VAL A 67 16.46 33.82 70.54
CA VAL A 67 15.23 34.04 69.79
C VAL A 67 14.36 35.02 70.56
N GLY A 68 14.39 36.27 70.11
CA GLY A 68 13.37 37.25 70.42
C GLY A 68 12.01 36.80 69.88
N SER A 69 10.98 37.00 70.70
CA SER A 69 9.58 36.79 70.38
C SER A 69 9.19 37.45 69.05
N ALA A 70 8.87 36.63 68.06
CA ALA A 70 8.05 37.03 66.91
C ALA A 70 6.90 36.02 66.78
N SER A 71 5.71 36.47 67.20
CA SER A 71 4.39 36.16 66.64
C SER A 71 4.33 34.95 65.70
N CYS A 72 3.60 33.90 66.10
CA CYS A 72 3.11 32.83 65.22
C CYS A 72 2.75 33.39 63.83
N GLU A 73 3.50 33.01 62.80
CA GLU A 73 3.01 33.15 61.43
C GLU A 73 1.70 32.35 61.34
N SER A 74 0.64 33.00 60.86
CA SER A 74 -0.69 32.41 60.87
C SER A 74 -0.70 31.10 60.07
N SER A 75 -1.19 30.02 60.70
CA SER A 75 -1.45 28.70 60.09
C SER A 75 -2.16 28.81 58.73
N GLU A 76 -2.96 29.86 58.55
CA GLU A 76 -3.65 30.21 57.30
C GLU A 76 -2.71 30.52 56.13
N ARG A 77 -1.60 31.26 56.33
CA ARG A 77 -0.65 31.57 55.25
C ARG A 77 0.08 30.33 54.77
N VAL A 78 0.44 29.43 55.68
CA VAL A 78 1.10 28.16 55.34
C VAL A 78 0.15 27.24 54.59
N ASN A 79 -1.12 27.19 54.96
CA ASN A 79 -2.14 26.41 54.26
C ASN A 79 -2.46 26.97 52.87
N MET A 80 -2.47 28.30 52.72
CA MET A 80 -2.63 28.96 51.42
C MET A 80 -1.47 28.64 50.47
N LEU A 81 -0.23 28.74 50.94
CA LEU A 81 0.96 28.39 50.15
C LEU A 81 1.00 26.91 49.75
N LYS A 82 0.54 26.01 50.62
CA LYS A 82 0.40 24.58 50.28
C LYS A 82 -0.64 24.36 49.18
N SER A 83 -1.78 25.05 49.25
CA SER A 83 -2.82 24.98 48.23
C SER A 83 -2.31 25.49 46.86
N GLU A 84 -1.61 26.63 46.86
CA GLU A 84 -0.98 27.18 45.66
C GLU A 84 0.09 26.24 45.07
N PHE A 85 0.88 25.60 45.93
CA PHE A 85 1.89 24.62 45.50
C PHE A 85 1.25 23.39 44.85
N VAL A 86 0.17 22.86 45.42
CA VAL A 86 -0.57 21.73 44.83
C VAL A 86 -1.15 22.11 43.47
N ALA A 87 -1.81 23.27 43.37
CA ALA A 87 -2.35 23.77 42.11
C ALA A 87 -1.27 23.99 41.05
N ALA A 88 -0.11 24.53 41.44
CA ALA A 88 1.04 24.69 40.54
C ALA A 88 1.62 23.33 40.10
N SER A 89 1.67 22.34 41.00
CA SER A 89 2.12 20.98 40.72
C SER A 89 1.21 20.27 39.71
N GLU A 90 -0.10 20.37 39.88
CA GLU A 90 -1.09 19.81 38.94
C GLU A 90 -0.97 20.46 37.55
N LYS A 91 -0.84 21.79 37.51
CA LYS A 91 -0.64 22.52 36.25
C LYS A 91 0.67 22.13 35.56
N ASN A 92 1.73 21.87 36.34
CA ASN A 92 2.99 21.35 35.81
C ASN A 92 2.86 19.92 35.24
N ALA A 93 2.02 19.07 35.85
CA ALA A 93 1.76 17.73 35.34
C ALA A 93 1.01 17.78 33.99
N GLU A 94 0.04 18.68 33.87
CA GLU A 94 -0.72 18.89 32.63
C GLU A 94 0.17 19.48 31.51
N LEU A 95 0.99 20.48 31.83
CA LEU A 95 1.97 21.03 30.88
C LEU A 95 2.95 19.96 30.38
N LYS A 96 3.43 19.07 31.26
CA LYS A 96 4.28 17.93 30.84
C LYS A 96 3.55 16.98 29.90
N LYS A 97 2.25 16.75 30.08
CA LYS A 97 1.44 15.92 29.18
C LYS A 97 1.30 16.59 27.80
N GLN A 98 1.01 17.88 27.76
CA GLN A 98 0.90 18.65 26.52
C GLN A 98 2.24 18.69 25.77
N ILE A 99 3.36 18.85 26.46
CA ILE A 99 4.70 18.80 25.86
C ILE A 99 4.96 17.44 25.21
N ARG A 100 4.61 16.33 25.87
CA ARG A 100 4.75 14.98 25.28
C ARG A 100 3.92 14.81 24.01
N GLU A 101 2.66 15.24 24.04
CA GLU A 101 1.77 15.15 22.87
C GLU A 101 2.26 16.02 21.71
N LEU A 102 2.72 17.24 22.00
CA LEU A 102 3.27 18.15 21.00
C LEU A 102 4.59 17.61 20.43
N THR A 103 5.43 17.00 21.26
CA THR A 103 6.69 16.37 20.82
C THR A 103 6.41 15.23 19.83
N GLU A 104 5.38 14.41 20.06
CA GLU A 104 5.00 13.38 19.09
C GLU A 104 4.41 13.96 17.80
N LYS A 105 3.58 15.01 17.90
CA LYS A 105 3.09 15.71 16.69
C LYS A 105 4.23 16.32 15.87
N VAL A 106 5.26 16.87 16.53
CA VAL A 106 6.47 17.38 15.88
C VAL A 106 7.26 16.24 15.22
N ARG A 107 7.47 15.12 15.91
CA ARG A 107 8.16 13.95 15.34
C ARG A 107 7.43 13.41 14.10
N LEU A 108 6.10 13.31 14.14
CA LEU A 108 5.28 12.91 13.00
C LEU A 108 5.36 13.93 11.84
N ALA A 109 5.39 15.22 12.14
CA ALA A 109 5.54 16.27 11.14
C ALA A 109 6.93 16.26 10.50
N GLU A 110 7.99 16.00 11.27
CA GLU A 110 9.36 15.82 10.79
C GLU A 110 9.49 14.58 9.90
N GLN A 111 8.91 13.44 10.32
CA GLN A 111 8.86 12.24 9.47
C GLN A 111 8.13 12.50 8.14
N ARG A 112 6.99 13.21 8.17
CA ARG A 112 6.27 13.60 6.95
C ARG A 112 7.09 14.56 6.08
N LYS A 113 7.81 15.51 6.69
CA LYS A 113 8.71 16.44 5.99
C LYS A 113 9.88 15.69 5.35
N ASP A 114 10.48 14.74 6.04
CA ASP A 114 11.53 13.88 5.51
C ASP A 114 11.01 12.97 4.40
N GLN A 115 9.77 12.48 4.51
CA GLN A 115 9.11 11.70 3.47
C GLN A 115 8.79 12.54 2.23
N ALA A 116 8.31 13.77 2.41
CA ALA A 116 8.09 14.73 1.34
C ALA A 116 9.42 15.16 0.69
N GLN A 117 10.48 15.38 1.48
CA GLN A 117 11.82 15.67 0.97
C GLN A 117 12.39 14.47 0.23
N LYS A 118 12.21 13.23 0.71
CA LYS A 118 12.59 12.00 0.00
C LYS A 118 11.77 11.81 -1.28
N GLN A 119 10.48 12.10 -1.29
CA GLN A 119 9.67 12.10 -2.52
C GLN A 119 10.16 13.15 -3.53
N VAL A 120 10.50 14.36 -3.07
CA VAL A 120 11.09 15.41 -3.91
C VAL A 120 12.50 15.02 -4.39
N LEU A 121 13.28 14.30 -3.58
CA LEU A 121 14.60 13.78 -3.92
C LEU A 121 14.52 12.62 -4.94
N VAL A 122 13.50 11.76 -4.82
CA VAL A 122 13.18 10.67 -5.75
C VAL A 122 12.61 11.22 -7.07
N LEU A 123 11.86 12.32 -7.02
CA LEU A 123 11.49 13.17 -8.17
C LEU A 123 12.67 14.06 -8.63
N GLY A 124 13.90 13.56 -8.49
CA GLY A 124 15.14 14.31 -8.65
C GLY A 124 15.20 15.15 -9.92
N LYS A 125 15.90 16.30 -9.81
CA LYS A 125 16.28 17.25 -10.88
C LYS A 125 15.36 17.23 -12.10
N GLN A 126 14.49 18.26 -12.23
CA GLN A 126 13.68 18.52 -13.44
C GLN A 126 14.32 17.93 -14.71
N GLN A 127 13.84 16.77 -15.13
CA GLN A 127 14.41 16.07 -16.27
C GLN A 127 13.86 16.72 -17.54
N LYS A 128 14.76 17.09 -18.46
CA LYS A 128 14.32 17.48 -19.81
C LYS A 128 13.75 16.26 -20.50
N ALA A 129 12.61 16.41 -21.17
CA ALA A 129 12.07 15.37 -22.02
C ALA A 129 13.11 14.98 -23.09
N GLY A 130 13.32 13.67 -23.26
CA GLY A 130 14.13 13.13 -24.35
C GLY A 130 13.49 13.40 -25.72
N GLY A 131 14.18 13.00 -26.79
CA GLY A 131 13.64 13.08 -28.15
C GLY A 131 12.34 12.27 -28.33
N PHE A 132 11.64 12.52 -29.44
CA PHE A 132 10.39 11.83 -29.78
C PHE A 132 10.52 10.30 -29.66
N GLY A 133 9.57 9.65 -28.98
CA GLY A 133 9.56 8.19 -28.76
C GLY A 133 10.49 7.67 -27.67
N THR A 134 11.32 8.51 -27.03
CA THR A 134 12.28 8.08 -26.00
C THR A 134 11.81 8.33 -24.56
N VAL A 135 10.79 9.18 -24.37
CA VAL A 135 10.26 9.54 -23.06
C VAL A 135 9.52 8.35 -22.46
N LYS A 136 9.92 7.93 -21.26
CA LYS A 136 9.22 6.91 -20.46
C LYS A 136 8.72 7.55 -19.17
N GLY A 137 7.43 7.40 -18.89
CA GLY A 137 6.87 7.78 -17.60
C GLY A 137 7.40 6.90 -16.47
N LEU A 138 7.37 7.41 -15.24
CA LEU A 138 7.60 6.60 -14.05
C LEU A 138 6.46 5.58 -13.96
N ARG A 139 6.74 4.30 -14.21
CA ARG A 139 5.71 3.26 -14.22
C ARG A 139 5.46 2.65 -12.84
N THR A 140 6.36 2.87 -11.89
CA THR A 140 6.22 2.37 -10.52
C THR A 140 6.51 3.47 -9.53
N ASN A 141 5.59 3.65 -8.58
CA ASN A 141 5.83 4.49 -7.42
C ASN A 141 6.93 3.88 -6.53
N PRO A 142 7.64 4.69 -5.73
CA PRO A 142 8.60 4.18 -4.76
C PRO A 142 7.89 3.29 -3.73
N THR A 143 8.59 2.25 -3.26
CA THR A 143 8.10 1.40 -2.19
C THR A 143 8.01 2.19 -0.88
N VAL A 144 7.02 1.87 -0.05
CA VAL A 144 6.89 2.46 1.29
C VAL A 144 8.04 2.03 2.18
N VAL A 145 8.30 2.83 3.21
CA VAL A 145 9.22 2.44 4.28
C VAL A 145 8.53 1.35 5.12
N PRO A 146 9.15 0.17 5.31
CA PRO A 146 8.59 -0.88 6.14
C PRO A 146 8.29 -0.42 7.56
N ASP A 147 7.09 -0.72 8.07
CA ASP A 147 6.70 -0.45 9.45
C ASP A 147 6.44 -1.77 10.21
N GLY A 148 7.48 -2.26 10.90
CA GLY A 148 7.41 -3.50 11.68
C GLY A 148 6.46 -3.45 12.88
N SER A 149 5.97 -2.27 13.28
CA SER A 149 5.00 -2.12 14.36
C SER A 149 3.58 -2.50 13.96
N VAL A 150 3.28 -2.53 12.65
CA VAL A 150 1.96 -2.89 12.11
C VAL A 150 1.57 -4.30 12.49
N ASN A 151 2.51 -5.24 12.36
CA ASN A 151 2.29 -6.64 12.71
C ASN A 151 3.63 -7.36 12.91
N THR A 152 4.11 -7.36 14.15
CA THR A 152 5.44 -7.91 14.50
C THR A 152 5.53 -9.41 14.23
N ARG A 153 4.48 -10.19 14.53
CA ARG A 153 4.50 -11.64 14.27
C ARG A 153 4.56 -11.95 12.78
N LEU A 154 3.76 -11.25 11.98
CA LEU A 154 3.80 -11.42 10.53
C LEU A 154 5.17 -11.01 9.99
N ALA A 155 5.73 -9.89 10.45
CA ALA A 155 7.06 -9.42 10.03
C ALA A 155 8.15 -10.49 10.23
N GLU A 156 8.21 -11.12 11.40
CA GLU A 156 9.18 -12.19 11.70
C GLU A 156 9.02 -13.44 10.80
N ILE A 157 7.78 -13.76 10.41
CA ILE A 157 7.51 -14.87 9.48
C ILE A 157 7.97 -14.48 8.07
N LEU A 158 7.65 -13.26 7.63
CA LEU A 158 7.99 -12.79 6.29
C LEU A 158 9.50 -12.68 6.07
N GLU A 159 10.27 -12.30 7.09
CA GLU A 159 11.74 -12.29 7.02
C GLU A 159 12.34 -13.67 6.71
N LYS A 160 11.66 -14.75 7.11
CA LYS A 160 12.12 -16.14 6.90
C LYS A 160 11.64 -16.73 5.58
N VAL A 161 10.45 -16.32 5.12
CA VAL A 161 9.73 -16.98 4.02
C VAL A 161 9.85 -16.22 2.71
N ALA A 162 9.93 -14.89 2.75
CA ALA A 162 10.00 -14.09 1.53
C ALA A 162 11.39 -14.15 0.90
N VAL A 163 11.44 -14.16 -0.43
CA VAL A 163 12.66 -13.99 -1.23
C VAL A 163 12.55 -12.63 -1.89
N GLU A 164 13.60 -11.80 -1.81
CA GLU A 164 13.59 -10.44 -2.39
C GLU A 164 12.40 -9.58 -1.93
N ARG A 165 11.88 -9.83 -0.71
CA ARG A 165 10.66 -9.20 -0.17
C ARG A 165 9.42 -9.40 -1.04
N GLU A 166 9.35 -10.48 -1.81
CA GLU A 166 8.17 -10.92 -2.52
C GLU A 166 7.79 -12.35 -2.14
N LEU A 167 6.50 -12.65 -2.14
CA LEU A 167 5.98 -13.99 -1.86
C LEU A 167 4.58 -14.20 -2.42
N ILE A 168 4.22 -15.48 -2.59
CA ILE A 168 2.85 -15.89 -2.88
C ILE A 168 2.07 -15.92 -1.57
N VAL A 169 0.86 -15.37 -1.57
CA VAL A 169 -0.04 -15.41 -0.40
C VAL A 169 -1.39 -15.98 -0.80
N ALA A 170 -1.82 -17.02 -0.08
CA ALA A 170 -3.17 -17.60 -0.22
C ALA A 170 -3.91 -17.56 1.10
N LEU A 171 -5.19 -17.21 1.08
CA LEU A 171 -6.07 -17.24 2.24
C LEU A 171 -6.93 -18.50 2.18
N ALA A 172 -7.03 -19.23 3.29
CA ALA A 172 -7.78 -20.48 3.31
C ALA A 172 -8.47 -20.76 4.65
N ASN A 173 -9.70 -21.28 4.57
CA ASN A 173 -10.41 -21.93 5.66
C ASN A 173 -10.64 -23.42 5.32
N SER A 174 -11.18 -24.16 6.28
CA SER A 174 -11.45 -25.59 6.23
C SER A 174 -12.30 -26.01 5.03
N ASN A 175 -13.19 -25.15 4.52
CA ASN A 175 -14.04 -25.44 3.37
C ASN A 175 -13.26 -25.66 2.06
N VAL A 176 -12.03 -25.11 1.97
CA VAL A 176 -11.19 -25.19 0.77
C VAL A 176 -9.94 -26.05 0.96
N LYS A 177 -9.89 -26.83 2.04
CA LYS A 177 -8.74 -27.67 2.43
C LYS A 177 -8.22 -28.57 1.31
N ASP A 178 -9.12 -29.25 0.58
CA ASP A 178 -8.73 -30.17 -0.49
C ASP A 178 -8.11 -29.44 -1.69
N MET A 179 -8.62 -28.25 -2.02
CA MET A 179 -8.02 -27.40 -3.06
C MET A 179 -6.67 -26.85 -2.61
N LEU A 180 -6.59 -26.43 -1.34
CA LEU A 180 -5.33 -25.98 -0.74
C LEU A 180 -4.25 -27.08 -0.78
N GLU A 181 -4.61 -28.35 -0.58
CA GLU A 181 -3.66 -29.46 -0.71
C GLU A 181 -3.10 -29.58 -2.13
N VAL A 182 -3.95 -29.48 -3.16
CA VAL A 182 -3.49 -29.47 -4.55
C VAL A 182 -2.60 -28.24 -4.83
N TRP A 183 -2.97 -27.09 -4.28
CA TRP A 183 -2.26 -25.81 -4.42
C TRP A 183 -0.82 -25.90 -3.89
N PHE A 184 -0.62 -26.21 -2.60
CA PHE A 184 0.74 -26.25 -2.03
C PHE A 184 1.54 -27.44 -2.54
N THR A 185 0.89 -28.57 -2.87
CA THR A 185 1.61 -29.74 -3.42
C THR A 185 2.26 -29.38 -4.75
N ASN A 186 1.58 -28.59 -5.58
CA ASN A 186 2.14 -28.14 -6.86
C ASN A 186 3.19 -27.05 -6.71
N ILE A 187 3.04 -26.14 -5.75
CA ILE A 187 4.08 -25.16 -5.40
C ILE A 187 5.37 -25.87 -4.95
N LYS A 188 5.25 -26.85 -4.04
CA LYS A 188 6.38 -27.69 -3.58
C LYS A 188 7.02 -28.47 -4.73
N ARG A 189 6.20 -29.09 -5.59
CA ARG A 189 6.66 -29.84 -6.78
C ARG A 189 7.48 -28.96 -7.74
N VAL A 190 7.06 -27.71 -7.95
CA VAL A 190 7.76 -26.75 -8.79
C VAL A 190 9.02 -26.20 -8.12
N GLY A 191 9.12 -26.29 -6.78
CA GLY A 191 10.25 -25.79 -6.02
C GLY A 191 10.19 -24.28 -5.78
N ILE A 192 9.00 -23.72 -5.61
CA ILE A 192 8.83 -22.29 -5.29
C ILE A 192 9.05 -22.10 -3.77
N PRO A 193 10.06 -21.32 -3.34
CA PRO A 193 10.42 -21.24 -1.92
C PRO A 193 9.58 -20.22 -1.13
N ASN A 194 9.14 -19.14 -1.78
CA ASN A 194 8.53 -17.97 -1.14
C ASN A 194 7.00 -17.97 -1.30
N TYR A 195 6.33 -18.70 -0.41
CA TYR A 195 4.88 -18.73 -0.31
C TYR A 195 4.42 -18.86 1.14
N LEU A 196 3.25 -18.30 1.44
CA LEU A 196 2.65 -18.30 2.78
C LEU A 196 1.14 -18.54 2.70
N VAL A 197 0.64 -19.45 3.52
CA VAL A 197 -0.80 -19.61 3.73
C VAL A 197 -1.23 -18.74 4.90
N VAL A 198 -2.24 -17.89 4.69
CA VAL A 198 -2.93 -17.21 5.77
C VAL A 198 -4.13 -18.06 6.19
N ALA A 199 -4.00 -18.73 7.33
CA ALA A 199 -5.02 -19.59 7.89
C ALA A 199 -6.13 -18.77 8.54
N LEU A 200 -7.35 -18.95 8.04
CA LEU A 200 -8.57 -18.31 8.52
C LEU A 200 -9.25 -19.08 9.66
N ASP A 201 -8.84 -20.32 9.92
CA ASP A 201 -9.28 -21.12 11.06
C ASP A 201 -8.17 -22.02 11.62
N GLU A 202 -8.43 -22.63 12.77
CA GLU A 202 -7.45 -23.50 13.44
C GLU A 202 -7.23 -24.85 12.72
N GLU A 203 -8.18 -25.28 11.91
CA GLU A 203 -8.01 -26.51 11.13
C GLU A 203 -6.94 -26.33 10.05
N ILE A 204 -7.01 -25.24 9.27
CA ILE A 204 -6.00 -24.94 8.25
C ILE A 204 -4.64 -24.65 8.88
N SER A 205 -4.59 -23.95 10.02
CA SER A 205 -3.36 -23.75 10.80
C SER A 205 -2.67 -25.09 11.10
N ARG A 206 -3.40 -26.05 11.68
CA ARG A 206 -2.88 -27.39 12.00
C ARG A 206 -2.52 -28.19 10.75
N PHE A 207 -3.36 -28.12 9.72
CA PHE A 207 -3.14 -28.82 8.46
C PHE A 207 -1.83 -28.38 7.79
N CYS A 208 -1.62 -27.07 7.65
CA CYS A 208 -0.39 -26.53 7.06
C CYS A 208 0.85 -26.92 7.87
N LYS A 209 0.80 -26.81 9.20
CA LYS A 209 1.89 -27.27 10.08
C LYS A 209 2.21 -28.76 9.89
N SER A 210 1.18 -29.61 9.83
CA SER A 210 1.36 -31.06 9.62
C SER A 210 1.95 -31.42 8.26
N LYS A 211 1.84 -30.53 7.28
CA LYS A 211 2.32 -30.71 5.91
C LYS A 211 3.59 -29.91 5.63
N ASP A 212 4.21 -29.31 6.65
CA ASP A 212 5.39 -28.44 6.52
C ASP A 212 5.16 -27.30 5.50
N VAL A 213 4.03 -26.61 5.63
CA VAL A 213 3.64 -25.47 4.80
C VAL A 213 3.74 -24.20 5.66
N PRO A 214 4.50 -23.17 5.23
CA PRO A 214 4.55 -21.90 5.96
C PRO A 214 3.16 -21.33 6.14
N VAL A 215 2.81 -21.01 7.39
CA VAL A 215 1.45 -20.57 7.74
C VAL A 215 1.47 -19.42 8.75
N TYR A 216 0.61 -18.45 8.50
CA TYR A 216 0.29 -17.37 9.42
C TYR A 216 -1.20 -17.43 9.76
N LYS A 217 -1.53 -17.59 11.04
CA LYS A 217 -2.89 -17.38 11.56
C LYS A 217 -2.87 -16.06 12.32
N ARG A 218 -3.90 -15.22 12.21
CA ARG A 218 -4.04 -13.99 13.01
C ARG A 218 -4.36 -14.33 14.47
N ASP A 219 -4.16 -13.36 15.35
CA ASP A 219 -4.71 -13.46 16.71
C ASP A 219 -6.24 -13.48 16.68
N PRO A 220 -6.89 -14.16 17.63
CA PRO A 220 -8.33 -14.20 17.70
C PRO A 220 -8.92 -12.79 17.74
N ASP A 221 -9.88 -12.55 16.85
CA ASP A 221 -10.64 -11.31 16.74
C ASP A 221 -12.07 -11.73 16.39
N GLU A 222 -13.01 -11.64 17.33
CA GLU A 222 -14.36 -12.18 17.15
C GLU A 222 -15.08 -11.61 15.91
N GLY A 223 -14.81 -10.37 15.53
CA GLY A 223 -15.38 -9.73 14.35
C GLY A 223 -14.80 -10.28 13.04
N ILE A 224 -13.49 -10.52 13.01
CA ILE A 224 -12.80 -11.10 11.85
C ILE A 224 -13.04 -12.62 11.76
N ASP A 225 -12.98 -13.32 12.88
CA ASP A 225 -13.09 -14.77 12.99
C ASP A 225 -14.52 -15.24 12.64
N SER A 226 -15.55 -14.47 13.01
CA SER A 226 -16.92 -14.76 12.59
C SER A 226 -17.11 -14.65 11.07
N VAL A 227 -16.54 -13.61 10.46
CA VAL A 227 -16.52 -13.44 9.00
C VAL A 227 -15.72 -14.54 8.31
N ALA A 228 -14.58 -14.93 8.88
CA ALA A 228 -13.73 -15.99 8.34
C ALA A 228 -14.39 -17.39 8.37
N ARG A 229 -15.18 -17.66 9.43
CA ARG A 229 -15.84 -18.95 9.67
C ARG A 229 -17.20 -19.08 8.99
N THR A 230 -17.99 -18.01 9.01
CA THR A 230 -19.42 -18.05 8.63
C THR A 230 -19.81 -17.00 7.58
N GLY A 231 -18.89 -16.10 7.22
CA GLY A 231 -19.15 -15.09 6.21
C GLY A 231 -19.29 -15.70 4.82
N GLY A 232 -20.20 -15.14 4.01
CA GLY A 232 -20.24 -15.44 2.58
C GLY A 232 -18.97 -14.97 1.86
N ASN A 233 -18.80 -15.40 0.60
CA ASN A 233 -17.60 -15.10 -0.21
C ASN A 233 -17.24 -13.59 -0.21
N HIS A 234 -18.22 -12.71 -0.18
CA HIS A 234 -18.04 -11.25 -0.15
C HIS A 234 -17.37 -10.76 1.15
N ALA A 235 -17.81 -11.26 2.31
CA ALA A 235 -17.27 -10.84 3.61
C ALA A 235 -15.83 -11.35 3.79
N VAL A 236 -15.55 -12.58 3.37
CA VAL A 236 -14.18 -13.15 3.32
C VAL A 236 -13.29 -12.35 2.38
N SER A 237 -13.84 -11.86 1.26
CA SER A 237 -13.11 -11.01 0.32
C SER A 237 -12.75 -9.64 0.90
N GLY A 238 -13.61 -9.03 1.73
CA GLY A 238 -13.24 -7.80 2.46
C GLY A 238 -12.05 -8.02 3.41
N LEU A 239 -12.00 -9.17 4.08
CA LEU A 239 -10.88 -9.55 4.95
C LEU A 239 -9.58 -9.76 4.15
N LYS A 240 -9.66 -10.33 2.95
CA LYS A 240 -8.53 -10.51 2.02
C LYS A 240 -7.74 -9.22 1.81
N PHE A 241 -8.39 -8.13 1.43
CA PHE A 241 -7.71 -6.87 1.16
C PHE A 241 -7.11 -6.21 2.42
N ARG A 242 -7.78 -6.35 3.58
CA ARG A 242 -7.24 -5.87 4.87
C ARG A 242 -5.96 -6.62 5.26
N ILE A 243 -5.94 -7.94 5.06
CA ILE A 243 -4.76 -8.76 5.34
C ILE A 243 -3.63 -8.36 4.40
N LEU A 244 -3.87 -8.26 3.09
CA LEU A 244 -2.86 -7.85 2.10
C LEU A 244 -2.24 -6.49 2.43
N ARG A 245 -3.03 -5.57 2.97
CA ARG A 245 -2.55 -4.24 3.38
C ARG A 245 -1.40 -4.33 4.39
N GLU A 246 -1.48 -5.23 5.36
CA GLU A 246 -0.43 -5.40 6.37
C GLU A 246 0.90 -5.84 5.73
N PHE A 247 0.86 -6.73 4.73
CA PHE A 247 2.06 -7.14 3.99
C PHE A 247 2.70 -5.94 3.25
N LEU A 248 1.87 -5.11 2.62
CA LEU A 248 2.36 -3.93 1.91
C LEU A 248 2.96 -2.89 2.85
N GLN A 249 2.36 -2.67 4.02
CA GLN A 249 2.90 -1.77 5.05
C GLN A 249 4.23 -2.28 5.64
N LEU A 250 4.40 -3.60 5.72
CA LEU A 250 5.67 -4.25 6.07
C LEU A 250 6.70 -4.19 4.93
N GLY A 251 6.34 -3.63 3.77
CA GLY A 251 7.23 -3.45 2.63
C GLY A 251 7.50 -4.74 1.85
N TYR A 252 6.54 -5.67 1.82
CA TYR A 252 6.58 -6.89 1.02
C TYR A 252 5.63 -6.78 -0.17
N SER A 253 6.09 -7.16 -1.36
CA SER A 253 5.23 -7.36 -2.52
C SER A 253 4.52 -8.70 -2.41
N VAL A 254 3.26 -8.75 -2.81
CA VAL A 254 2.44 -9.95 -2.70
C VAL A 254 1.96 -10.38 -4.08
N LEU A 255 2.21 -11.63 -4.44
CA LEU A 255 1.43 -12.33 -5.47
C LEU A 255 0.26 -13.01 -4.78
N LEU A 256 -0.91 -12.35 -4.77
CA LEU A 256 -2.13 -12.95 -4.26
C LEU A 256 -2.48 -14.16 -5.12
N SER A 257 -2.87 -15.25 -4.47
CA SER A 257 -3.37 -16.46 -5.11
C SER A 257 -4.60 -16.98 -4.37
N ASP A 258 -5.71 -17.13 -5.09
CA ASP A 258 -6.77 -18.01 -4.67
C ASP A 258 -6.27 -19.47 -4.68
N VAL A 259 -6.94 -20.31 -3.91
CA VAL A 259 -6.56 -21.71 -3.67
C VAL A 259 -6.90 -22.64 -4.83
N ASP A 260 -7.72 -22.20 -5.78
CA ASP A 260 -8.14 -22.93 -6.97
C ASP A 260 -7.21 -22.70 -8.18
N ILE A 261 -5.93 -22.48 -7.88
CA ILE A 261 -4.86 -22.24 -8.84
C ILE A 261 -3.87 -23.40 -8.82
N VAL A 262 -3.51 -23.89 -10.01
CA VAL A 262 -2.48 -24.93 -10.19
C VAL A 262 -1.19 -24.30 -10.68
N TYR A 263 -0.12 -24.39 -9.89
CA TYR A 263 1.22 -23.95 -10.27
C TYR A 263 1.94 -25.01 -11.11
N LEU A 264 2.38 -24.60 -12.31
CA LEU A 264 3.09 -25.46 -13.25
C LEU A 264 4.56 -25.05 -13.41
N GLN A 265 4.87 -23.78 -13.14
CA GLN A 265 6.20 -23.17 -13.15
C GLN A 265 6.29 -22.10 -12.06
N ASN A 266 7.52 -21.70 -11.70
CA ASN A 266 7.74 -20.61 -10.76
C ASN A 266 7.25 -19.30 -11.41
N PRO A 267 6.34 -18.53 -10.79
CA PRO A 267 5.78 -17.33 -11.39
C PRO A 267 6.72 -16.12 -11.37
N PHE A 268 7.64 -16.04 -10.43
CA PHE A 268 8.45 -14.85 -10.20
C PHE A 268 9.33 -14.45 -11.41
N PRO A 269 9.94 -15.38 -12.17
CA PRO A 269 10.65 -15.03 -13.40
C PRO A 269 9.78 -14.43 -14.51
N TYR A 270 8.45 -14.59 -14.43
CA TYR A 270 7.51 -14.14 -15.46
C TYR A 270 6.78 -12.83 -15.09
N LEU A 271 7.02 -12.28 -13.90
CA LEU A 271 6.49 -10.99 -13.47
C LEU A 271 7.37 -9.84 -13.96
N TYR A 272 6.75 -8.78 -14.50
CA TYR A 272 7.48 -7.60 -14.97
C TYR A 272 7.84 -6.63 -13.85
N ARG A 273 7.00 -6.55 -12.80
CA ARG A 273 7.21 -5.68 -11.62
C ARG A 273 7.31 -4.18 -11.95
N ASP A 274 6.88 -3.77 -13.15
CA ASP A 274 6.97 -2.39 -13.64
C ASP A 274 5.65 -1.62 -13.49
N SER A 275 4.73 -2.10 -12.65
CA SER A 275 3.47 -1.45 -12.31
C SER A 275 3.17 -1.63 -10.83
N ASP A 276 2.35 -0.76 -10.25
CA ASP A 276 1.88 -0.91 -8.86
C ASP A 276 1.08 -2.22 -8.71
N VAL A 277 0.25 -2.54 -9.71
CA VAL A 277 -0.51 -3.78 -9.82
C VAL A 277 -0.22 -4.47 -11.16
N GLU A 278 0.15 -5.75 -11.14
CA GLU A 278 0.24 -6.60 -12.32
C GLU A 278 -0.76 -7.75 -12.14
N SER A 279 -1.79 -7.82 -12.98
CA SER A 279 -2.95 -8.68 -12.73
C SER A 279 -3.22 -9.65 -13.87
N MET A 280 -3.70 -10.83 -13.50
CA MET A 280 -4.34 -11.75 -14.43
C MET A 280 -5.63 -11.16 -14.98
N THR A 281 -5.90 -11.42 -16.26
CA THR A 281 -7.14 -11.00 -16.94
C THR A 281 -8.15 -12.14 -17.00
N ASP A 282 -9.42 -11.77 -16.91
CA ASP A 282 -10.54 -12.65 -17.23
C ASP A 282 -10.78 -12.77 -18.75
N GLY A 283 -10.08 -11.97 -19.57
CA GLY A 283 -10.06 -12.06 -21.02
C GLY A 283 -9.58 -13.43 -21.53
N HIS A 284 -9.88 -13.74 -22.79
CA HIS A 284 -9.60 -15.04 -23.39
C HIS A 284 -8.97 -15.00 -24.78
N ASP A 285 -8.65 -13.81 -25.27
CA ASP A 285 -7.88 -13.52 -26.47
C ASP A 285 -7.18 -12.16 -26.31
N ASN A 286 -6.37 -11.74 -27.30
CA ASN A 286 -5.66 -10.47 -27.23
C ASN A 286 -6.58 -9.25 -27.03
N GLY A 287 -7.74 -9.21 -27.71
CA GLY A 287 -8.65 -8.07 -27.64
C GLY A 287 -9.29 -7.95 -26.26
N THR A 288 -9.82 -9.05 -25.74
CA THR A 288 -10.45 -9.10 -24.42
C THR A 288 -9.44 -8.94 -23.29
N ALA A 289 -8.23 -9.50 -23.42
CA ALA A 289 -7.16 -9.41 -22.43
C ALA A 289 -6.50 -8.03 -22.35
N TYR A 290 -6.17 -7.43 -23.50
CA TYR A 290 -5.35 -6.22 -23.59
C TYR A 290 -6.12 -4.97 -24.00
N GLY A 291 -7.41 -5.14 -24.30
CA GLY A 291 -8.33 -4.09 -24.68
C GLY A 291 -8.38 -3.82 -26.18
N TYR A 292 -9.49 -3.25 -26.62
CA TYR A 292 -9.73 -2.88 -28.01
C TYR A 292 -10.65 -1.66 -28.11
N ASN A 293 -10.61 -1.00 -29.27
CA ASN A 293 -11.54 0.08 -29.64
C ASN A 293 -12.89 -0.52 -30.01
N ASP A 294 -13.94 -0.14 -29.28
CA ASP A 294 -15.30 -0.60 -29.46
C ASP A 294 -16.17 0.59 -29.88
N VAL A 295 -17.03 0.41 -30.88
CA VAL A 295 -17.82 1.51 -31.45
C VAL A 295 -19.25 1.40 -30.97
N PHE A 296 -19.69 2.38 -30.19
CA PHE A 296 -21.09 2.55 -29.85
C PHE A 296 -21.83 3.21 -31.02
N ASP A 297 -22.94 2.60 -31.43
CA ASP A 297 -23.74 3.04 -32.57
C ASP A 297 -25.03 3.72 -32.09
N GLU A 298 -25.13 5.03 -32.33
CA GLU A 298 -26.31 5.84 -32.06
C GLU A 298 -26.87 6.46 -33.36
N SER A 299 -27.73 5.71 -34.05
CA SER A 299 -28.19 6.08 -35.40
C SER A 299 -28.84 7.47 -35.52
N ALA A 300 -29.47 7.96 -34.45
CA ALA A 300 -30.12 9.27 -34.41
C ALA A 300 -29.13 10.45 -34.55
N MET A 301 -27.85 10.22 -34.29
CA MET A 301 -26.81 11.27 -34.29
C MET A 301 -26.21 11.56 -35.67
N GLY A 302 -26.66 10.87 -36.74
CA GLY A 302 -26.25 11.14 -38.11
C GLY A 302 -24.73 11.01 -38.32
N TRP A 303 -24.05 12.13 -38.61
CA TRP A 303 -22.58 12.14 -38.78
C TRP A 303 -21.82 11.71 -37.51
N ALA A 304 -22.37 12.00 -36.32
CA ALA A 304 -21.76 11.65 -35.03
C ALA A 304 -22.21 10.27 -34.50
N ARG A 305 -22.83 9.43 -35.33
CA ARG A 305 -23.39 8.12 -34.98
C ARG A 305 -22.42 7.15 -34.31
N TYR A 306 -21.15 7.18 -34.69
CA TYR A 306 -20.14 6.23 -34.23
C TYR A 306 -19.27 6.87 -33.15
N ALA A 307 -19.56 6.55 -31.90
CA ALA A 307 -18.77 6.97 -30.76
C ALA A 307 -17.74 5.89 -30.40
N HIS A 308 -16.47 6.25 -30.39
CA HIS A 308 -15.40 5.35 -29.98
C HIS A 308 -15.37 5.20 -28.45
N THR A 309 -15.35 3.95 -27.99
CA THR A 309 -15.20 3.54 -26.60
C THR A 309 -14.02 2.58 -26.49
N MET A 310 -13.48 2.40 -25.28
CA MET A 310 -12.44 1.41 -25.02
C MET A 310 -13.03 0.30 -24.15
N ARG A 311 -12.85 -0.96 -24.56
CA ARG A 311 -13.30 -2.12 -23.79
C ARG A 311 -12.13 -3.02 -23.48
N MET A 312 -12.10 -3.50 -22.25
CA MET A 312 -11.15 -4.49 -21.74
C MET A 312 -11.89 -5.35 -20.73
N TRP A 313 -11.57 -6.63 -20.68
CA TRP A 313 -12.15 -7.49 -19.64
C TRP A 313 -11.47 -7.21 -18.32
N VAL A 314 -12.26 -7.32 -17.26
CA VAL A 314 -11.84 -7.04 -15.90
C VAL A 314 -10.62 -7.88 -15.50
N TYR A 315 -9.85 -7.33 -14.58
CA TYR A 315 -8.82 -8.06 -13.87
C TYR A 315 -9.43 -9.00 -12.84
N ASN A 316 -8.81 -10.16 -12.71
CA ASN A 316 -9.23 -11.15 -11.74
C ASN A 316 -8.77 -10.74 -10.33
N SER A 317 -9.67 -10.73 -9.34
CA SER A 317 -9.34 -10.36 -7.94
C SER A 317 -8.78 -11.52 -7.10
N GLY A 318 -8.58 -12.69 -7.72
CA GLY A 318 -8.01 -13.90 -7.11
C GLY A 318 -6.57 -14.19 -7.52
N PHE A 319 -6.02 -13.47 -8.52
CA PHE A 319 -4.60 -13.60 -8.88
C PHE A 319 -4.00 -12.31 -9.44
N PHE A 320 -3.25 -11.60 -8.60
CA PHE A 320 -2.52 -10.39 -8.98
C PHE A 320 -1.28 -10.20 -8.12
N TYR A 321 -0.24 -9.63 -8.73
CA TYR A 321 0.95 -9.13 -8.06
C TYR A 321 0.76 -7.65 -7.69
N ILE A 322 1.02 -7.31 -6.43
CA ILE A 322 0.88 -5.95 -5.92
C ILE A 322 2.14 -5.52 -5.16
N ARG A 323 2.65 -4.33 -5.50
CA ARG A 323 3.85 -3.77 -4.88
C ARG A 323 3.51 -2.97 -3.62
N PRO A 324 4.43 -2.84 -2.65
CA PRO A 324 4.19 -2.05 -1.45
C PRO A 324 4.36 -0.55 -1.73
N THR A 325 3.47 0.04 -2.54
CA THR A 325 3.46 1.47 -2.88
C THR A 325 2.25 2.18 -2.28
N ILE A 326 2.28 3.51 -2.18
CA ILE A 326 1.15 4.28 -1.65
C ILE A 326 -0.14 4.03 -2.46
N PRO A 327 -0.14 4.08 -3.82
CA PRO A 327 -1.36 3.78 -4.58
C PRO A 327 -1.85 2.34 -4.41
N SER A 328 -0.94 1.38 -4.21
CA SER A 328 -1.33 -0.01 -3.95
C SER A 328 -2.03 -0.17 -2.61
N ILE A 329 -1.51 0.46 -1.56
CA ILE A 329 -2.14 0.47 -0.23
C ILE A 329 -3.49 1.20 -0.28
N GLU A 330 -3.56 2.32 -0.99
CA GLU A 330 -4.80 3.06 -1.20
C GLU A 330 -5.86 2.24 -1.93
N LEU A 331 -5.48 1.47 -2.96
CA LEU A 331 -6.39 0.53 -3.64
C LEU A 331 -7.00 -0.45 -2.63
N LEU A 332 -6.16 -1.10 -1.81
CA LEU A 332 -6.62 -2.06 -0.80
C LEU A 332 -7.55 -1.40 0.22
N ASP A 333 -7.25 -0.17 0.65
CA ASP A 333 -8.08 0.61 1.57
C ASP A 333 -9.44 0.96 0.97
N ARG A 334 -9.47 1.42 -0.28
CA ARG A 334 -10.70 1.76 -1.01
C ARG A 334 -11.58 0.53 -1.20
N VAL A 335 -11.01 -0.58 -1.66
CA VAL A 335 -11.74 -1.84 -1.89
C VAL A 335 -12.28 -2.41 -0.57
N ALA A 336 -11.45 -2.50 0.47
CA ALA A 336 -11.88 -2.99 1.78
C ALA A 336 -12.98 -2.10 2.40
N SER A 337 -12.84 -0.77 2.28
CA SER A 337 -13.84 0.20 2.76
C SER A 337 -15.17 0.06 2.03
N ARG A 338 -15.16 -0.04 0.70
CA ARG A 338 -16.38 -0.22 -0.09
C ARG A 338 -17.07 -1.55 0.20
N LEU A 339 -16.34 -2.66 0.21
CA LEU A 339 -16.93 -3.97 0.54
C LEU A 339 -17.52 -4.03 1.95
N SER A 340 -16.98 -3.25 2.90
CA SER A 340 -17.55 -3.16 4.25
C SER A 340 -18.85 -2.34 4.32
N ARG A 341 -19.03 -1.36 3.43
CA ARG A 341 -20.22 -0.50 3.35
C ARG A 341 -21.29 -1.07 2.42
N GLU A 342 -20.87 -1.83 1.43
CA GLU A 342 -21.69 -2.42 0.37
C GLU A 342 -21.58 -3.95 0.42
N PRO A 343 -22.22 -4.63 1.39
CA PRO A 343 -21.98 -6.06 1.66
C PRO A 343 -22.41 -7.01 0.53
N ASN A 344 -23.24 -6.54 -0.40
CA ASN A 344 -23.70 -7.29 -1.58
C ASN A 344 -22.82 -7.04 -2.82
N SER A 345 -21.82 -6.16 -2.74
CA SER A 345 -20.94 -5.86 -3.87
C SER A 345 -19.98 -7.02 -4.12
N TRP A 346 -19.74 -7.33 -5.39
CA TRP A 346 -18.78 -8.34 -5.80
C TRP A 346 -17.35 -7.79 -5.72
N ASP A 347 -16.45 -8.52 -5.04
CA ASP A 347 -15.08 -8.05 -4.78
C ASP A 347 -14.31 -7.76 -6.06
N GLN A 348 -14.48 -8.58 -7.09
CA GLN A 348 -13.86 -8.35 -8.38
C GLN A 348 -14.39 -7.08 -9.06
N ALA A 349 -15.69 -6.81 -8.94
CA ALA A 349 -16.28 -5.58 -9.48
C ALA A 349 -15.69 -4.36 -8.76
N VAL A 350 -15.73 -4.34 -7.43
CA VAL A 350 -15.20 -3.22 -6.62
C VAL A 350 -13.70 -3.01 -6.89
N PHE A 351 -12.91 -4.08 -6.95
CA PHE A 351 -11.48 -4.01 -7.26
C PHE A 351 -11.21 -3.33 -8.61
N ASN A 352 -11.97 -3.69 -9.64
CA ASN A 352 -11.81 -3.08 -10.97
C ASN A 352 -12.35 -1.65 -11.01
N GLU A 353 -13.49 -1.37 -10.40
CA GLU A 353 -14.03 -0.01 -10.35
C GLU A 353 -13.05 0.95 -9.69
N GLU A 354 -12.51 0.61 -8.52
CA GLU A 354 -11.51 1.45 -7.84
C GLU A 354 -10.21 1.59 -8.63
N LEU A 355 -9.81 0.55 -9.37
CA LEU A 355 -8.58 0.58 -10.16
C LEU A 355 -8.74 1.34 -11.48
N PHE A 356 -9.93 1.38 -12.08
CA PHE A 356 -10.14 1.88 -13.44
C PHE A 356 -10.94 3.18 -13.54
N PHE A 357 -11.76 3.54 -12.55
CA PHE A 357 -12.55 4.76 -12.63
C PHE A 357 -11.66 6.01 -12.72
N PRO A 358 -11.89 6.88 -13.73
CA PRO A 358 -11.15 8.13 -13.85
C PRO A 358 -11.59 9.13 -12.79
N SER A 359 -10.75 10.12 -12.48
CA SER A 359 -11.19 11.26 -11.68
C SER A 359 -12.34 11.98 -12.38
N HIS A 360 -13.37 12.31 -11.61
CA HIS A 360 -14.57 13.01 -12.07
C HIS A 360 -15.12 13.89 -10.93
N PRO A 361 -16.11 14.78 -11.17
CA PRO A 361 -16.64 15.62 -10.10
C PRO A 361 -17.04 14.78 -8.87
N GLY A 362 -16.44 15.10 -7.72
CA GLY A 362 -16.69 14.40 -6.46
C GLY A 362 -15.95 13.07 -6.25
N TYR A 363 -15.06 12.66 -7.16
CA TYR A 363 -14.26 11.44 -7.03
C TYR A 363 -12.84 11.63 -7.56
N ASP A 364 -11.86 11.41 -6.70
CA ASP A 364 -10.45 11.33 -7.08
C ASP A 364 -10.11 9.89 -7.48
N GLY A 365 -9.86 9.67 -8.77
CA GLY A 365 -9.49 8.37 -9.30
C GLY A 365 -8.15 7.88 -8.75
N LEU A 366 -7.99 6.57 -8.64
CA LEU A 366 -6.75 5.98 -8.13
C LEU A 366 -5.59 6.19 -9.12
N HIS A 367 -4.47 6.70 -8.64
CA HIS A 367 -3.26 6.90 -9.43
C HIS A 367 -2.29 5.71 -9.32
N ALA A 368 -2.79 4.49 -9.59
CA ALA A 368 -1.98 3.27 -9.62
C ALA A 368 -1.65 2.87 -11.07
N ALA A 369 -0.37 2.62 -11.34
CA ALA A 369 0.02 2.00 -12.60
C ALA A 369 -0.37 0.53 -12.62
N ARG A 370 -0.81 0.04 -13.78
CA ARG A 370 -1.32 -1.32 -13.93
C ARG A 370 -0.78 -2.02 -15.17
N ARG A 371 -0.59 -3.34 -15.06
CA ARG A 371 -0.19 -4.24 -16.14
C ARG A 371 -1.10 -5.46 -16.20
N THR A 372 -1.47 -5.86 -17.42
CA THR A 372 -2.07 -7.17 -17.68
C THR A 372 -0.98 -8.23 -17.86
N MET A 373 -1.09 -9.35 -17.15
CA MET A 373 -0.24 -10.53 -17.35
C MET A 373 -0.50 -11.18 -18.72
N ASP A 374 0.47 -11.96 -19.23
CA ASP A 374 0.27 -12.78 -20.42
C ASP A 374 -0.80 -13.86 -20.16
N PHE A 375 -1.91 -13.84 -20.93
CA PHE A 375 -3.05 -14.70 -20.65
C PHE A 375 -2.85 -16.18 -21.04
N TYR A 376 -1.78 -16.51 -21.79
CA TYR A 376 -1.38 -17.90 -22.03
C TYR A 376 -0.44 -18.41 -20.92
N LEU A 377 0.39 -17.56 -20.33
CA LEU A 377 1.23 -17.93 -19.19
C LEU A 377 0.43 -17.97 -17.89
N PHE A 378 -0.42 -16.97 -17.65
CA PHE A 378 -1.27 -16.85 -16.48
C PHE A 378 -2.73 -17.13 -16.86
N MET A 379 -2.99 -18.41 -17.11
CA MET A 379 -4.15 -18.86 -17.89
C MET A 379 -5.38 -19.05 -17.01
N ASN A 380 -6.51 -18.46 -17.40
CA ASN A 380 -7.81 -18.80 -16.79
C ASN A 380 -8.36 -20.10 -17.39
N SER A 381 -9.20 -20.79 -16.63
CA SER A 381 -9.77 -22.08 -17.05
C SER A 381 -10.64 -21.96 -18.30
N LYS A 382 -11.26 -20.80 -18.57
CA LYS A 382 -11.99 -20.59 -19.83
C LYS A 382 -11.05 -20.67 -21.03
N VAL A 383 -9.88 -20.02 -20.99
CA VAL A 383 -8.84 -20.12 -22.03
C VAL A 383 -8.40 -21.58 -22.20
N LEU A 384 -8.14 -22.29 -21.10
CA LEU A 384 -7.73 -23.70 -21.17
C LEU A 384 -8.78 -24.59 -21.84
N PHE A 385 -10.00 -24.62 -21.28
CA PHE A 385 -11.02 -25.58 -21.67
C PHE A 385 -11.74 -25.21 -22.97
N LYS A 386 -11.86 -23.92 -23.31
CA LYS A 386 -12.52 -23.50 -24.56
C LYS A 386 -11.56 -23.47 -25.75
N THR A 387 -10.29 -23.11 -25.52
CA THR A 387 -9.36 -22.77 -26.60
C THR A 387 -8.13 -23.67 -26.59
N VAL A 388 -7.27 -23.58 -25.57
CA VAL A 388 -5.91 -24.15 -25.59
C VAL A 388 -5.91 -25.66 -25.75
N ARG A 389 -6.77 -26.39 -25.01
CA ARG A 389 -6.80 -27.86 -25.10
C ARG A 389 -7.23 -28.40 -26.47
N ARG A 390 -7.88 -27.57 -27.30
CA ARG A 390 -8.43 -27.97 -28.61
C ARG A 390 -7.50 -27.65 -29.77
N ASP A 391 -6.50 -26.81 -29.56
CA ASP A 391 -5.56 -26.40 -30.58
C ASP A 391 -4.26 -27.21 -30.47
N ALA A 392 -3.84 -27.86 -31.57
CA ALA A 392 -2.70 -28.76 -31.59
C ALA A 392 -1.34 -28.07 -31.33
N LYS A 393 -1.25 -26.74 -31.50
CA LYS A 393 -0.07 -25.96 -31.18
C LYS A 393 -0.16 -25.43 -29.75
N LEU A 394 -1.29 -24.85 -29.36
CA LEU A 394 -1.46 -24.26 -28.04
C LEU A 394 -1.47 -25.31 -26.92
N SER A 395 -2.01 -26.51 -27.17
CA SER A 395 -2.01 -27.62 -26.19
C SER A 395 -0.61 -28.05 -25.73
N LYS A 396 0.44 -27.69 -26.49
CA LYS A 396 1.84 -27.94 -26.14
C LYS A 396 2.43 -26.83 -25.26
N LEU A 397 1.75 -25.70 -25.10
CA LEU A 397 2.19 -24.63 -24.21
C LEU A 397 2.13 -25.13 -22.78
N LYS A 398 3.17 -24.84 -22.00
CA LYS A 398 3.15 -25.04 -20.55
C LYS A 398 2.89 -23.68 -19.90
N PRO A 399 1.69 -23.45 -19.32
CA PRO A 399 1.42 -22.23 -18.57
C PRO A 399 2.32 -22.13 -17.34
N VAL A 400 2.40 -20.94 -16.75
CA VAL A 400 2.97 -20.73 -15.41
C VAL A 400 1.99 -21.20 -14.36
N ILE A 401 0.73 -20.76 -14.49
CA ILE A 401 -0.40 -21.18 -13.66
C ILE A 401 -1.63 -21.46 -14.52
N VAL A 402 -2.55 -22.24 -13.96
CA VAL A 402 -3.94 -22.30 -14.44
C VAL A 402 -4.88 -21.98 -13.28
N HIS A 403 -5.71 -20.95 -13.43
CA HIS A 403 -6.72 -20.55 -12.45
C HIS A 403 -8.10 -21.12 -12.83
N VAL A 404 -8.72 -21.90 -11.95
CA VAL A 404 -10.03 -22.52 -12.18
C VAL A 404 -11.20 -21.59 -11.78
N ASN A 405 -11.13 -20.33 -12.21
CA ASN A 405 -12.10 -19.28 -11.84
C ASN A 405 -13.43 -19.31 -12.64
N TYR A 406 -13.47 -19.92 -13.82
CA TYR A 406 -14.67 -19.94 -14.68
C TYR A 406 -15.55 -21.18 -14.53
N HIS A 407 -15.20 -22.11 -13.64
CA HIS A 407 -15.88 -23.39 -13.50
C HIS A 407 -16.15 -23.70 -12.01
N PRO A 408 -17.35 -24.18 -11.65
CA PRO A 408 -17.72 -24.50 -10.27
C PRO A 408 -17.09 -25.82 -9.78
N ASP A 409 -16.83 -26.78 -10.67
CA ASP A 409 -16.18 -28.06 -10.40
C ASP A 409 -14.65 -27.91 -10.31
N LYS A 410 -14.21 -26.99 -9.43
CA LYS A 410 -12.82 -26.53 -9.29
C LYS A 410 -11.85 -27.67 -9.02
N LEU A 411 -12.07 -28.42 -7.93
CA LEU A 411 -11.15 -29.46 -7.48
C LEU A 411 -10.94 -30.59 -8.52
N PRO A 412 -11.99 -31.20 -9.13
CA PRO A 412 -11.80 -32.17 -10.20
C PRO A 412 -10.98 -31.64 -11.38
N ARG A 413 -11.23 -30.40 -11.82
CA ARG A 413 -10.48 -29.76 -12.91
C ARG A 413 -9.03 -29.48 -12.52
N MET A 414 -8.76 -29.02 -11.30
CA MET A 414 -7.39 -28.85 -10.81
C MET A 414 -6.62 -30.17 -10.87
N LYS A 415 -7.22 -31.28 -10.42
CA LYS A 415 -6.60 -32.61 -10.50
C LYS A 415 -6.33 -33.01 -11.95
N ALA A 416 -7.29 -32.79 -12.86
CA ALA A 416 -7.12 -33.08 -14.28
C ALA A 416 -6.03 -32.23 -14.96
N ILE A 417 -5.90 -30.96 -14.59
CA ILE A 417 -4.82 -30.08 -15.03
C ILE A 417 -3.46 -30.64 -14.61
N VAL A 418 -3.36 -31.17 -13.38
CA VAL A 418 -2.15 -31.86 -12.90
C VAL A 418 -1.89 -33.12 -13.72
N GLU A 419 -2.88 -33.99 -13.93
CA GLU A 419 -2.70 -35.19 -14.77
C GLU A 419 -2.21 -34.83 -16.18
N PHE A 420 -2.77 -33.79 -16.79
CA PHE A 420 -2.42 -33.33 -18.14
C PHE A 420 -0.98 -32.79 -18.21
N TYR A 421 -0.68 -31.74 -17.44
CA TYR A 421 0.60 -31.03 -17.55
C TYR A 421 1.76 -31.65 -16.79
N VAL A 422 1.48 -32.42 -15.73
CA VAL A 422 2.50 -33.00 -14.85
C VAL A 422 2.76 -34.46 -15.16
N ARG A 423 1.69 -35.23 -15.41
CA ARG A 423 1.79 -36.68 -15.65
C ARG A 423 1.70 -37.04 -17.14
N GLY A 424 1.47 -36.06 -18.01
CA GLY A 424 1.44 -36.25 -19.46
C GLY A 424 0.20 -36.98 -19.98
N LYS A 425 -0.85 -37.13 -19.15
CA LYS A 425 -2.09 -37.80 -19.53
C LYS A 425 -2.92 -36.90 -20.45
N GLN A 426 -2.77 -37.09 -21.77
CA GLN A 426 -3.33 -36.18 -22.79
C GLN A 426 -4.86 -36.12 -22.78
N ASP A 427 -5.53 -37.22 -22.45
CA ASP A 427 -6.99 -37.33 -22.36
C ASP A 427 -7.56 -36.79 -21.03
N ALA A 428 -6.72 -36.37 -20.07
CA ALA A 428 -7.18 -36.00 -18.73
C ALA A 428 -8.18 -34.83 -18.72
N LEU A 429 -8.10 -33.92 -19.69
CA LEU A 429 -9.00 -32.78 -19.80
C LEU A 429 -10.27 -33.08 -20.59
N GLU A 430 -10.33 -34.17 -21.36
CA GLU A 430 -11.44 -34.49 -22.28
C GLU A 430 -12.80 -34.68 -21.59
N PRO A 431 -12.91 -35.34 -20.41
CA PRO A 431 -14.19 -35.55 -19.76
C PRO A 431 -14.92 -34.27 -19.34
N PHE A 432 -14.21 -33.14 -19.28
CA PHE A 432 -14.77 -31.89 -18.80
C PHE A 432 -15.45 -31.08 -19.90
N PRO A 433 -16.71 -30.62 -19.71
CA PRO A 433 -17.35 -29.69 -20.64
C PRO A 433 -16.63 -28.34 -20.70
N ASN A 434 -16.90 -27.57 -21.76
CA ASN A 434 -16.34 -26.22 -21.96
C ASN A 434 -16.76 -25.19 -20.92
N GLY A 435 -17.94 -25.38 -20.32
CA GLY A 435 -18.48 -24.57 -19.24
C GLY A 435 -19.09 -25.49 -18.19
N SER A 436 -19.90 -24.94 -17.30
CA SER A 436 -20.69 -25.71 -16.33
C SER A 436 -22.13 -25.87 -16.79
N ASN A 437 -22.74 -27.01 -16.44
CA ASN A 437 -24.19 -27.10 -16.37
C ASN A 437 -24.64 -26.33 -15.12
N TRP A 438 -25.71 -25.54 -15.26
CA TRP A 438 -26.29 -24.75 -14.17
C TRP A 438 -26.99 -25.63 -13.14
#